data_AF-A0AAV4G610-F1
#
_entry.id   AF-A0AAV4G610-F1
#
_cell.length_a   1.000
_cell.length_b   1.000
_cell.length_c   1.000
_cell.angle_alpha   90.00
_cell.angle_beta   90.00
_cell.angle_gamma   90.00
#
_symmetry.space_group_name_H-M   'P 1'
#
loop_
_entity.id
_entity.type
_entity.pdbx_description
1 polymer ?
#
loop_
_entity_poly.entity_id
_entity_poly.type
_entity_poly.pdbx_seq_one_letter_code
_entity_poly.pdbx_strand_id
1 'polypeptide(L)'
;MRIFGNINPNNLKLVLFTGCCLVLISNSTSTGTTDCSSGAWFGSKCQFKCRCGQSSPCDPYTGKCPFDCLRGWFGPACQYRAASSSLPAWASDGNPETCDNNGTQPITAHLSSPMPLSWIMLGARSSDDLDDVMIQYKEKGSFIEKRCPQGKPVRSTSTSKSYQTREIFCHVKEVVTEVTVIGNGVGRLCSIDISLGRNVALKQWIFFTSFKIRSGSYHDMSSRPTSSVVDGLTYPDSSCVLVSAFPQDNKLVLMLGDTNELSTVRLHLIIPKDCCADIENYLGLRLYDDKYKRLTFSLTERHRRYQSYMVVFSLPKTTKISVVMVEKLKDPGEMYLCEIETYGARQQRIDTHSKEIKVKMCKPILQLTDEVTFCLESHASLMASRVQTNESQRVREGLFSVENKKVVVLVVVVVVVVVVVAEAAVAAAAAAVVVVVMAAAA
;
A
#
# COMPACT_ATOMS: atom_id res chain seq x y z
N MET A 1 40.38 58.57 1.20
CA MET A 1 38.96 58.24 1.45
C MET A 1 38.92 56.85 2.10
N ARG A 2 38.87 56.81 3.43
CA ARG A 2 38.81 55.59 4.25
C ARG A 2 37.36 55.44 4.70
N ILE A 3 36.65 54.40 4.27
CA ILE A 3 35.41 53.96 4.93
C ILE A 3 35.34 52.44 4.78
N PHE A 4 36.06 51.70 5.62
CA PHE A 4 35.64 50.38 6.08
C PHE A 4 36.17 50.22 7.50
N GLY A 5 35.30 50.48 8.47
CA GLY A 5 35.56 50.28 9.89
C GLY A 5 35.48 48.80 10.25
N ASN A 6 36.23 48.46 11.31
CA ASN A 6 36.30 47.14 11.95
C ASN A 6 34.94 46.44 12.07
N ILE A 7 34.73 45.41 11.27
CA ILE A 7 33.65 44.44 11.48
C ILE A 7 34.22 43.28 12.30
N ASN A 8 33.63 43.04 13.46
CA ASN A 8 33.99 41.94 14.36
C ASN A 8 33.80 40.58 13.65
N PRO A 9 34.85 39.72 13.57
CA PRO A 9 34.82 38.46 12.83
C PRO A 9 33.78 37.45 13.36
N ASN A 10 33.23 37.64 14.56
CA ASN A 10 32.17 36.78 15.10
C ASN A 10 30.77 37.10 14.54
N ASN A 11 30.53 38.32 14.04
CA ASN A 11 29.23 38.70 13.45
C ASN A 11 29.11 38.30 11.96
N LEU A 12 30.23 38.06 11.27
CA LEU A 12 30.23 37.62 9.87
C LEU A 12 29.78 36.15 9.71
N LYS A 13 30.00 35.32 10.74
CA LYS A 13 29.52 33.92 10.76
C LYS A 13 28.00 33.80 10.89
N LEU A 14 27.35 34.77 11.54
CA LEU A 14 25.90 34.73 11.74
C LEU A 14 25.14 35.12 10.47
N VAL A 15 25.60 36.14 9.73
CA VAL A 15 24.95 36.61 8.49
C VAL A 15 25.09 35.60 7.34
N LEU A 16 26.21 34.86 7.26
CA LEU A 16 26.40 33.79 6.28
C LEU A 16 25.59 32.52 6.58
N PHE A 17 25.24 32.26 7.85
CA PHE A 17 24.37 31.14 8.21
C PHE A 17 22.89 31.43 7.93
N THR A 18 22.42 32.67 8.14
CA THR A 18 21.01 33.03 7.87
C THR A 18 20.71 33.17 6.37
N GLY A 19 21.69 33.58 5.55
CA GLY A 19 21.55 33.66 4.10
C GLY A 19 21.55 32.31 3.37
N CYS A 20 22.18 31.28 3.93
CA CYS A 20 22.26 29.95 3.31
C CYS A 20 21.03 29.07 3.58
N CYS A 21 20.26 29.35 4.64
CA CYS A 21 19.01 28.64 4.93
C CYS A 21 17.81 29.11 4.10
N LEU A 22 17.85 30.33 3.53
CA LEU A 22 16.75 30.89 2.74
C LEU A 22 16.73 30.43 1.27
N VAL A 23 17.79 29.79 0.76
CA VAL A 23 17.90 29.40 -0.67
C VAL A 23 17.50 27.93 -0.93
N LEU A 24 17.13 27.14 0.09
CA LEU A 24 16.82 25.71 -0.07
C LEU A 24 15.34 25.34 0.07
N ILE A 25 14.39 26.28 0.02
CA ILE A 25 12.95 25.98 0.11
C ILE A 25 12.18 26.16 -1.22
N SER A 26 12.86 26.23 -2.37
CA SER A 26 12.20 25.94 -3.65
C SER A 26 12.12 24.42 -3.85
N ASN A 27 11.45 23.74 -2.91
CA ASN A 27 10.93 22.41 -3.20
C ASN A 27 9.88 22.60 -4.28
N SER A 28 10.30 22.42 -5.54
CA SER A 28 9.41 22.09 -6.64
C SER A 28 8.68 20.83 -6.22
N THR A 29 7.59 20.99 -5.48
CA THR A 29 6.54 20.00 -5.38
C THR A 29 5.96 19.93 -6.78
N SER A 30 6.63 19.20 -7.67
CA SER A 30 5.96 18.63 -8.81
C SER A 30 4.90 17.74 -8.18
N THR A 31 3.72 18.31 -8.01
CA THR A 31 2.47 17.58 -7.93
C THR A 31 2.25 17.00 -9.32
N GLY A 32 3.22 16.21 -9.81
CA GLY A 32 3.03 15.32 -10.92
C GLY A 32 1.93 14.41 -10.45
N THR A 33 0.70 14.77 -10.83
CA THR A 33 -0.43 13.88 -10.82
C THR A 33 0.04 12.71 -11.63
N THR A 34 0.50 11.66 -10.95
CA THR A 34 0.91 10.42 -11.60
C THR A 34 -0.31 10.01 -12.40
N ASP A 35 -0.22 10.15 -13.71
CA ASP A 35 -1.36 9.94 -14.55
C ASP A 35 -1.58 8.43 -14.68
N CYS A 36 -2.67 7.94 -14.10
CA CYS A 36 -3.05 6.54 -14.21
C CYS A 36 -3.78 6.26 -15.53
N SER A 37 -3.83 7.22 -16.47
CA SER A 37 -4.58 7.14 -17.73
C SER A 37 -4.20 6.00 -18.67
N SER A 38 -3.06 5.33 -18.46
CA SER A 38 -2.75 4.11 -19.20
C SER A 38 -3.72 2.96 -18.90
N GLY A 39 -4.49 3.05 -17.81
CA GLY A 39 -5.45 2.02 -17.40
C GLY A 39 -4.80 0.75 -16.87
N ALA A 40 -3.47 0.69 -16.78
CA ALA A 40 -2.72 -0.42 -16.20
C ALA A 40 -2.56 -0.31 -14.67
N TRP A 41 -2.82 0.88 -14.12
CA TRP A 41 -2.62 1.21 -12.72
C TRP A 41 -3.78 2.07 -12.18
N PHE A 42 -3.95 2.09 -10.87
CA PHE A 42 -4.95 2.92 -10.20
C PHE A 42 -4.53 3.31 -8.78
N GLY A 43 -5.31 4.21 -8.17
CA GLY A 43 -5.17 4.65 -6.78
C GLY A 43 -4.30 5.90 -6.62
N SER A 44 -4.16 6.34 -5.37
CA SER A 44 -3.43 7.56 -5.02
C SER A 44 -1.92 7.43 -5.24
N LYS A 45 -1.45 7.85 -6.43
CA LYS A 45 -0.09 7.69 -7.01
C LYS A 45 0.08 6.48 -7.95
N CYS A 46 -1.02 5.93 -8.48
CA CYS A 46 -1.00 4.78 -9.40
C CYS A 46 -0.21 3.58 -8.86
N GLN A 47 -0.28 3.34 -7.55
CA GLN A 47 0.51 2.34 -6.84
C GLN A 47 -0.07 0.92 -6.94
N PHE A 48 -1.31 0.78 -7.39
CA PHE A 48 -1.97 -0.52 -7.54
C PHE A 48 -2.07 -0.89 -9.01
N LYS A 49 -1.80 -2.16 -9.32
CA LYS A 49 -1.84 -2.67 -10.70
C LYS A 49 -3.22 -3.19 -11.02
N CYS A 50 -3.78 -2.81 -12.17
CA CYS A 50 -5.04 -3.38 -12.64
C CYS A 50 -4.86 -4.87 -12.96
N ARG A 51 -5.80 -5.70 -12.51
CA ARG A 51 -5.81 -7.16 -12.72
C ARG A 51 -7.18 -7.62 -13.20
N CYS A 52 -7.72 -6.90 -14.18
CA CYS A 52 -9.01 -7.24 -14.78
C CYS A 52 -8.86 -8.33 -15.84
N GLY A 53 -9.91 -9.11 -16.02
CA GLY A 53 -10.05 -10.09 -17.07
C GLY A 53 -9.99 -9.44 -18.45
N GLN A 54 -9.65 -10.26 -19.45
CA GLN A 54 -9.46 -9.83 -20.84
C GLN A 54 -8.43 -8.69 -21.00
N SER A 55 -7.52 -8.52 -20.03
CA SER A 55 -6.53 -7.43 -20.00
C SER A 55 -7.15 -6.04 -20.13
N SER A 56 -8.39 -5.88 -19.68
CA SER A 56 -9.11 -4.60 -19.73
C SER A 56 -8.52 -3.58 -18.75
N PRO A 57 -8.53 -2.28 -19.10
CA PRO A 57 -8.13 -1.24 -18.16
C PRO A 57 -9.14 -1.13 -17.01
N CYS A 58 -8.65 -0.81 -15.81
CA CYS A 58 -9.51 -0.56 -14.66
C CYS A 58 -9.75 0.94 -14.44
N ASP A 59 -10.78 1.28 -13.68
CA ASP A 59 -11.03 2.67 -13.30
C ASP A 59 -9.81 3.24 -12.54
N PRO A 60 -9.23 4.37 -12.98
CA PRO A 60 -7.94 4.85 -12.46
C PRO A 60 -8.01 5.30 -10.98
N TYR A 61 -9.19 5.57 -10.45
CA TYR A 61 -9.37 6.06 -9.08
C TYR A 61 -9.74 4.93 -8.11
N THR A 62 -10.67 4.07 -8.51
CA THR A 62 -11.26 3.01 -7.67
C THR A 62 -10.66 1.63 -7.95
N GLY A 63 -10.05 1.43 -9.11
CA GLY A 63 -9.57 0.14 -9.59
C GLY A 63 -10.68 -0.82 -10.02
N LYS A 64 -11.93 -0.36 -10.12
CA LYS A 64 -13.05 -1.19 -10.53
C LYS A 64 -12.82 -1.74 -11.94
N CYS A 65 -12.95 -3.05 -12.09
CA CYS A 65 -12.85 -3.72 -13.37
C CYS A 65 -14.19 -3.67 -14.13
N PRO A 66 -14.17 -3.47 -15.45
CA PRO A 66 -15.37 -3.58 -16.29
C PRO A 66 -15.82 -5.04 -16.46
N PHE A 67 -14.90 -6.00 -16.32
CA PHE A 67 -15.14 -7.44 -16.34
C PHE A 67 -14.68 -8.09 -15.04
N ASP A 68 -14.80 -9.42 -14.94
CA ASP A 68 -14.28 -10.21 -13.83
C ASP A 68 -12.77 -10.04 -13.64
N CYS A 69 -12.24 -10.55 -12.54
CA CYS A 69 -10.81 -10.50 -12.27
C CYS A 69 -10.02 -11.42 -13.21
N LEU A 70 -8.76 -11.07 -13.43
CA LEU A 70 -7.81 -11.96 -14.10
C LEU A 70 -7.69 -13.27 -13.28
N ARG A 71 -7.66 -14.42 -13.95
CA ARG A 71 -7.58 -15.73 -13.30
C ARG A 71 -6.47 -15.76 -12.23
N GLY A 72 -6.84 -16.21 -11.03
CA GLY A 72 -5.97 -16.22 -9.85
C GLY A 72 -5.93 -14.92 -9.06
N TRP A 73 -6.75 -13.93 -9.42
CA TRP A 73 -7.00 -12.70 -8.67
C TRP A 73 -8.48 -12.57 -8.32
N PHE A 74 -8.77 -11.92 -7.19
CA PHE A 74 -10.15 -11.74 -6.70
C PHE A 74 -10.27 -10.54 -5.76
N GLY A 75 -11.49 -10.33 -5.25
CA GLY A 75 -11.83 -9.32 -4.26
C GLY A 75 -11.90 -7.90 -4.82
N PRO A 76 -12.00 -6.88 -3.95
CA PRO A 76 -12.11 -5.49 -4.35
C PRO A 76 -10.97 -5.07 -5.30
N ALA A 77 -11.34 -4.52 -6.47
CA ALA A 77 -10.43 -4.08 -7.53
C ALA A 77 -9.43 -5.16 -7.99
N CYS A 78 -9.76 -6.44 -7.81
CA CYS A 78 -8.93 -7.60 -8.19
C CYS A 78 -7.52 -7.55 -7.60
N GLN A 79 -7.38 -7.05 -6.37
CA GLN A 79 -6.06 -6.84 -5.74
C GLN A 79 -5.55 -8.01 -4.92
N TYR A 80 -6.35 -9.05 -4.71
CA TYR A 80 -5.97 -10.19 -3.89
C TYR A 80 -5.61 -11.37 -4.77
N ARG A 81 -4.48 -12.01 -4.49
CA ARG A 81 -4.07 -13.20 -5.21
C ARG A 81 -4.66 -14.44 -4.55
N ALA A 82 -5.29 -15.30 -5.33
CA ALA A 82 -5.79 -16.58 -4.88
C ALA A 82 -4.62 -17.55 -4.64
N ALA A 83 -4.69 -18.29 -3.54
CA ALA A 83 -3.78 -19.37 -3.26
C ALA A 83 -4.00 -20.52 -4.25
N SER A 84 -2.91 -21.08 -4.76
CA SER A 84 -2.97 -22.31 -5.55
C SER A 84 -3.44 -23.44 -4.65
N SER A 85 -4.52 -24.12 -5.04
CA SER A 85 -5.12 -25.18 -4.25
C SER A 85 -5.86 -26.20 -5.12
N SER A 86 -6.17 -27.37 -4.57
CA SER A 86 -6.89 -28.46 -5.23
C SER A 86 -8.41 -28.28 -5.25
N LEU A 87 -8.89 -27.03 -5.38
CA LEU A 87 -10.32 -26.74 -5.41
C LEU A 87 -11.00 -27.34 -6.65
N PRO A 88 -12.30 -27.69 -6.58
CA PRO A 88 -13.09 -28.01 -7.76
C PRO A 88 -13.03 -26.88 -8.80
N ALA A 89 -13.14 -27.25 -10.08
CA ALA A 89 -13.06 -26.28 -11.18
C ALA A 89 -14.11 -25.16 -11.03
N TRP A 90 -15.35 -25.49 -10.68
CA TRP A 90 -16.43 -24.51 -10.46
C TRP A 90 -16.11 -23.51 -9.35
N ALA A 91 -15.36 -23.92 -8.31
CA ALA A 91 -15.09 -23.07 -7.15
C ALA A 91 -14.00 -22.02 -7.42
N SER A 92 -13.27 -22.13 -8.55
CA SER A 92 -12.09 -21.33 -8.87
C SER A 92 -12.03 -20.88 -10.33
N ASP A 93 -13.13 -21.02 -11.08
CA ASP A 93 -13.24 -20.58 -12.47
C ASP A 93 -13.44 -19.06 -12.60
N GLY A 94 -13.83 -18.40 -11.50
CA GLY A 94 -14.11 -16.97 -11.46
C GLY A 94 -15.46 -16.59 -12.06
N ASN A 95 -16.33 -17.55 -12.36
CA ASN A 95 -17.66 -17.32 -12.90
C ASN A 95 -18.71 -17.37 -11.78
N PRO A 96 -19.37 -16.25 -11.44
CA PRO A 96 -20.39 -16.22 -10.39
C PRO A 96 -21.64 -17.06 -10.71
N GLU A 97 -21.83 -17.49 -11.96
CA GLU A 97 -22.97 -18.31 -12.39
C GLU A 97 -22.74 -19.82 -12.21
N THR A 98 -21.47 -20.26 -12.15
CA THR A 98 -21.11 -21.66 -11.94
C THR A 98 -21.17 -21.97 -10.45
N CYS A 99 -22.11 -22.82 -10.03
CA CYS A 99 -22.24 -23.21 -8.62
C CYS A 99 -22.20 -24.73 -8.46
N ASP A 100 -21.85 -25.18 -7.26
CA ASP A 100 -22.08 -26.56 -6.88
C ASP A 100 -23.58 -26.85 -6.94
N ASN A 101 -23.93 -27.97 -7.57
CA ASN A 101 -25.30 -28.49 -7.59
C ASN A 101 -25.36 -29.90 -6.99
N ASN A 102 -24.22 -30.44 -6.55
CA ASN A 102 -24.03 -31.86 -6.26
C ASN A 102 -24.05 -32.20 -4.76
N GLY A 103 -24.30 -31.23 -3.87
CA GLY A 103 -24.78 -31.48 -2.50
C GLY A 103 -23.96 -30.87 -1.37
N THR A 104 -24.35 -31.17 -0.13
CA THR A 104 -23.85 -30.57 1.12
C THR A 104 -22.52 -31.15 1.62
N GLN A 105 -21.72 -31.75 0.74
CA GLN A 105 -20.48 -32.41 1.15
C GLN A 105 -19.39 -31.40 1.49
N PRO A 106 -18.56 -31.64 2.53
CA PRO A 106 -17.39 -30.83 2.80
C PRO A 106 -16.47 -30.66 1.59
N ILE A 107 -16.05 -29.43 1.31
CA ILE A 107 -15.06 -29.14 0.26
C ILE A 107 -13.72 -28.94 0.92
N THR A 108 -12.74 -29.79 0.60
CA THR A 108 -11.37 -29.68 1.12
C THR A 108 -10.44 -29.17 0.03
N ALA A 109 -9.77 -28.06 0.30
CA ALA A 109 -8.74 -27.46 -0.54
C ALA A 109 -7.36 -27.74 0.05
N HIS A 110 -6.55 -28.55 -0.64
CA HIS A 110 -5.14 -28.73 -0.31
C HIS A 110 -4.34 -27.58 -0.93
N LEU A 111 -3.66 -26.79 -0.11
CA LEU A 111 -2.84 -25.67 -0.56
C LEU A 111 -1.55 -26.20 -1.18
N SER A 112 -1.27 -25.81 -2.43
CA SER A 112 -0.01 -26.20 -3.08
C SER A 112 1.20 -25.63 -2.33
N SER A 113 1.06 -24.41 -1.79
CA SER A 113 2.07 -23.71 -1.01
C SER A 113 1.57 -23.47 0.42
N PRO A 114 2.17 -24.09 1.44
CA PRO A 114 1.76 -23.86 2.82
C PRO A 114 1.98 -22.39 3.23
N MET A 115 0.95 -21.78 3.83
CA MET A 115 0.97 -20.35 4.18
C MET A 115 0.14 -20.04 5.43
N PRO A 116 0.40 -18.93 6.14
CA PRO A 116 -0.54 -18.39 7.12
C PRO A 116 -1.89 -18.06 6.46
N LEU A 117 -2.99 -18.49 7.06
CA LEU A 117 -4.33 -18.26 6.52
C LEU A 117 -4.87 -16.91 7.00
N SER A 118 -4.83 -15.91 6.11
CA SER A 118 -5.32 -14.56 6.40
C SER A 118 -6.85 -14.50 6.36
N TRP A 119 -7.46 -14.69 5.18
CA TRP A 119 -8.91 -14.65 4.97
C TRP A 119 -9.31 -15.42 3.71
N ILE A 120 -10.60 -15.70 3.61
CA ILE A 120 -11.23 -16.44 2.51
C ILE A 120 -12.47 -15.65 2.05
N MET A 121 -12.72 -15.60 0.74
CA MET A 121 -13.97 -15.11 0.18
C MET A 121 -14.79 -16.30 -0.31
N LEU A 122 -16.06 -16.35 0.09
CA LEU A 122 -17.03 -17.29 -0.44
C LEU A 122 -18.03 -16.54 -1.30
N GLY A 123 -18.43 -17.11 -2.43
CA GLY A 123 -19.51 -16.60 -3.27
C GLY A 123 -20.69 -17.56 -3.33
N ALA A 124 -21.92 -17.06 -3.30
CA ALA A 124 -23.14 -17.84 -3.47
C ALA A 124 -24.28 -16.97 -4.04
N ARG A 125 -25.42 -17.59 -4.36
CA ARG A 125 -26.60 -16.87 -4.89
C ARG A 125 -27.40 -16.14 -3.80
N SER A 126 -27.43 -16.68 -2.59
CA SER A 126 -28.11 -16.08 -1.44
C SER A 126 -27.14 -15.81 -0.29
N SER A 127 -27.42 -14.80 0.53
CA SER A 127 -26.71 -14.58 1.79
C SER A 127 -26.92 -15.73 2.77
N ASP A 128 -28.10 -16.35 2.76
CA ASP A 128 -28.45 -17.44 3.68
C ASP A 128 -27.56 -18.67 3.44
N ASP A 129 -27.21 -18.92 2.17
CA ASP A 129 -26.29 -19.98 1.78
C ASP A 129 -24.88 -19.70 2.31
N LEU A 130 -24.50 -18.44 2.47
CA LEU A 130 -23.19 -18.08 2.99
C LEU A 130 -23.15 -18.15 4.50
N ASP A 131 -24.25 -17.84 5.19
CA ASP A 131 -24.33 -17.80 6.66
C ASP A 131 -24.17 -19.18 7.30
N ASP A 132 -24.67 -20.22 6.64
CA ASP A 132 -24.59 -21.62 7.06
C ASP A 132 -23.34 -22.34 6.54
N VAL A 133 -22.22 -21.62 6.47
CA VAL A 133 -20.90 -22.14 6.12
C VAL A 133 -19.89 -21.80 7.20
N MET A 134 -19.04 -22.78 7.50
CA MET A 134 -17.94 -22.69 8.45
C MET A 134 -16.64 -23.12 7.80
N ILE A 135 -15.55 -22.45 8.19
CA ILE A 135 -14.20 -22.76 7.73
C ILE A 135 -13.44 -23.51 8.82
N GLN A 136 -12.88 -24.64 8.43
CA GLN A 136 -11.90 -25.40 9.18
C GLN A 136 -10.55 -25.39 8.44
N TYR A 137 -9.47 -25.65 9.15
CA TYR A 137 -8.13 -25.72 8.58
C TYR A 137 -7.24 -26.71 9.32
N LYS A 138 -6.21 -27.21 8.63
CA LYS A 138 -5.11 -27.99 9.22
C LYS A 138 -3.78 -27.28 9.07
N GLU A 139 -3.05 -27.22 10.18
CA GLU A 139 -1.68 -26.71 10.22
C GLU A 139 -0.69 -27.75 9.69
N LYS A 140 0.44 -27.28 9.15
CA LYS A 140 1.50 -28.15 8.63
C LYS A 140 1.99 -29.11 9.72
N GLY A 141 1.86 -30.40 9.49
CA GLY A 141 2.27 -31.46 10.42
C GLY A 141 1.27 -31.75 11.55
N SER A 142 0.12 -31.06 11.59
CA SER A 142 -0.97 -31.34 12.51
C SER A 142 -2.02 -32.23 11.85
N PHE A 143 -2.56 -33.18 12.60
CA PHE A 143 -3.75 -33.94 12.22
C PHE A 143 -5.05 -33.33 12.77
N ILE A 144 -4.92 -32.33 13.65
CA ILE A 144 -6.05 -31.69 14.33
C ILE A 144 -6.60 -30.59 13.43
N GLU A 145 -7.88 -30.72 13.09
CA GLU A 145 -8.66 -29.68 12.44
C GLU A 145 -9.02 -28.58 13.43
N LYS A 146 -8.71 -27.34 13.06
CA LYS A 146 -9.03 -26.15 13.84
C LYS A 146 -10.10 -25.34 13.10
N ARG A 147 -10.90 -24.59 13.86
CA ARG A 147 -11.93 -23.71 13.29
C ARG A 147 -11.35 -22.31 13.12
N CYS A 148 -11.67 -21.68 11.99
CA CYS A 148 -11.42 -20.27 11.77
C CYS A 148 -12.21 -19.44 12.80
N PRO A 149 -11.59 -18.49 13.53
CA PRO A 149 -12.28 -17.67 14.51
C PRO A 149 -13.38 -16.82 13.84
N GLN A 150 -14.64 -16.97 14.24
CA GLN A 150 -15.78 -16.17 13.70
C GLN A 150 -15.84 -14.75 14.31
N GLY A 151 -14.71 -14.04 14.30
CA GLY A 151 -14.48 -12.95 15.27
C GLY A 151 -15.08 -11.59 14.94
N LYS A 152 -15.52 -11.28 13.71
CA LYS A 152 -15.94 -9.92 13.31
C LYS A 152 -16.98 -9.91 12.18
N PRO A 153 -17.79 -8.82 12.06
CA PRO A 153 -18.89 -8.74 11.10
C PRO A 153 -18.40 -9.00 9.68
N VAL A 154 -19.04 -9.98 9.09
CA VAL A 154 -18.95 -10.35 7.68
C VAL A 154 -19.41 -9.15 6.86
N ARG A 155 -18.58 -8.69 5.94
CA ARG A 155 -19.03 -7.75 4.93
C ARG A 155 -19.65 -8.55 3.80
N SER A 156 -20.97 -8.58 3.75
CA SER A 156 -21.67 -9.05 2.57
C SER A 156 -21.68 -7.94 1.53
N THR A 157 -20.95 -8.12 0.44
CA THR A 157 -20.98 -7.22 -0.71
C THR A 157 -21.74 -7.87 -1.84
N SER A 158 -22.89 -7.29 -2.19
CA SER A 158 -23.62 -7.64 -3.40
C SER A 158 -22.86 -7.05 -4.59
N THR A 159 -22.32 -7.91 -5.45
CA THR A 159 -21.75 -7.47 -6.73
C THR A 159 -22.84 -7.40 -7.80
N SER A 160 -23.89 -8.22 -7.67
CA SER A 160 -25.11 -8.20 -8.48
C SER A 160 -26.32 -8.64 -7.64
N LYS A 161 -27.53 -8.48 -8.18
CA LYS A 161 -28.76 -8.95 -7.49
C LYS A 161 -28.79 -10.46 -7.26
N SER A 162 -28.01 -11.24 -8.00
CA SER A 162 -28.02 -12.71 -7.98
C SER A 162 -26.78 -13.35 -7.37
N TYR A 163 -25.82 -12.54 -6.90
CA TYR A 163 -24.55 -13.05 -6.35
C TYR A 163 -24.12 -12.24 -5.14
N GLN A 164 -23.90 -12.96 -4.05
CA GLN A 164 -23.45 -12.44 -2.77
C GLN A 164 -22.06 -12.99 -2.47
N THR A 165 -21.25 -12.19 -1.79
CA THR A 165 -19.92 -12.59 -1.31
C THR A 165 -19.85 -12.47 0.21
N ARG A 166 -19.13 -13.38 0.86
CA ARG A 166 -18.85 -13.38 2.30
C ARG A 166 -17.35 -13.47 2.52
N GLU A 167 -16.78 -12.44 3.12
CA GLU A 167 -15.38 -12.43 3.55
C GLU A 167 -15.26 -13.01 4.96
N ILE A 168 -14.40 -14.01 5.14
CA ILE A 168 -14.14 -14.70 6.41
C ILE A 168 -12.67 -14.52 6.78
N PHE A 169 -12.40 -13.73 7.83
CA PHE A 169 -11.06 -13.42 8.31
C PHE A 169 -10.63 -14.41 9.39
N CYS A 170 -9.62 -15.23 9.11
CA CYS A 170 -9.13 -16.24 10.04
C CYS A 170 -7.92 -15.77 10.86
N HIS A 171 -7.06 -14.93 10.29
CA HIS A 171 -5.84 -14.43 10.94
C HIS A 171 -5.00 -15.53 11.62
N VAL A 172 -4.92 -16.71 11.00
CA VAL A 172 -4.12 -17.82 11.50
C VAL A 172 -2.66 -17.47 11.29
N LYS A 173 -1.89 -17.49 12.39
CA LYS A 173 -0.47 -17.13 12.33
C LYS A 173 0.35 -18.31 11.82
N GLU A 174 -0.04 -19.50 12.21
CA GLU A 174 0.57 -20.77 11.86
C GLU A 174 0.40 -21.10 10.37
N VAL A 175 1.32 -21.89 9.83
CA VAL A 175 1.31 -22.31 8.43
C VAL A 175 0.23 -23.37 8.21
N VAL A 176 -0.72 -23.07 7.33
CA VAL A 176 -1.85 -23.94 6.94
C VAL A 176 -1.51 -24.72 5.68
N THR A 177 -1.93 -25.98 5.61
CA THR A 177 -1.79 -26.86 4.44
C THR A 177 -3.12 -27.26 3.83
N GLU A 178 -4.19 -27.31 4.64
CA GLU A 178 -5.53 -27.68 4.18
C GLU A 178 -6.57 -26.71 4.73
N VAL A 179 -7.56 -26.39 3.91
CA VAL A 179 -8.73 -25.58 4.27
C VAL A 179 -9.97 -26.37 3.90
N THR A 180 -10.88 -26.56 4.84
CA THR A 180 -12.12 -27.30 4.64
C THR A 180 -13.31 -26.39 4.86
N VAL A 181 -14.21 -26.34 3.88
CA VAL A 181 -15.46 -25.59 3.90
C VAL A 181 -16.59 -26.58 4.22
N ILE A 182 -17.31 -26.35 5.32
CA ILE A 182 -18.38 -27.23 5.82
C ILE A 182 -19.66 -26.45 6.11
N GLY A 183 -20.80 -27.13 6.17
CA GLY A 183 -22.12 -26.54 6.49
C GLY A 183 -23.18 -26.81 5.42
N ASN A 184 -24.45 -26.51 5.67
CA ASN A 184 -25.50 -26.84 4.69
C ASN A 184 -25.54 -25.85 3.51
N GLY A 185 -24.82 -24.74 3.61
CA GLY A 185 -24.62 -23.79 2.51
C GLY A 185 -23.64 -24.26 1.44
N VAL A 186 -22.80 -25.27 1.73
CA VAL A 186 -21.68 -25.66 0.87
C VAL A 186 -22.11 -26.07 -0.54
N GLY A 187 -23.18 -26.84 -0.65
CA GLY A 187 -23.72 -27.30 -1.93
C GLY A 187 -24.41 -26.24 -2.78
N ARG A 188 -24.32 -24.96 -2.39
CA ARG A 188 -24.83 -23.79 -3.10
C ARG A 188 -23.78 -22.71 -3.31
N LEU A 189 -22.53 -23.00 -2.95
CA LEU A 189 -21.41 -22.10 -3.22
C LEU A 189 -21.13 -22.06 -4.72
N CYS A 190 -20.69 -20.89 -5.17
CA CYS A 190 -20.31 -20.61 -6.55
C CYS A 190 -18.83 -20.25 -6.67
N SER A 191 -18.19 -19.82 -5.58
CA SER A 191 -16.74 -19.59 -5.57
C SER A 191 -16.15 -19.75 -4.17
N ILE A 192 -14.87 -20.14 -4.13
CA ILE A 192 -14.05 -20.22 -2.93
C ILE A 192 -12.68 -19.64 -3.26
N ASP A 193 -12.41 -18.43 -2.78
CA ASP A 193 -11.13 -17.76 -2.98
C ASP A 193 -10.34 -17.67 -1.66
N ILE A 194 -9.24 -18.42 -1.58
CA ILE A 194 -8.35 -18.40 -0.41
C ILE A 194 -7.26 -17.34 -0.63
N SER A 195 -7.18 -16.34 0.26
CA SER A 195 -6.28 -15.19 0.03
C SER A 195 -4.82 -15.45 0.39
N LEU A 196 -3.92 -15.24 -0.57
CA LEU A 196 -2.50 -15.01 -0.30
C LEU A 196 -2.25 -13.60 0.24
N GLY A 197 -3.18 -12.67 0.04
CA GLY A 197 -3.04 -11.23 0.32
C GLY A 197 -2.90 -10.39 -0.94
N ARG A 198 -2.60 -9.10 -0.74
CA ARG A 198 -2.33 -8.13 -1.82
C ARG A 198 -0.84 -7.96 -2.02
N ASN A 199 -0.39 -7.76 -3.26
CA ASN A 199 1.01 -7.43 -3.52
C ASN A 199 1.30 -5.98 -3.07
N VAL A 200 2.04 -5.82 -1.98
CA VAL A 200 2.41 -4.52 -1.41
C VAL A 200 3.81 -4.07 -1.84
N ALA A 201 4.53 -4.87 -2.64
CA ALA A 201 5.82 -4.48 -3.20
C ALA A 201 5.70 -3.52 -4.38
N LEU A 202 4.54 -3.46 -5.04
CA LEU A 202 4.33 -2.69 -6.25
C LEU A 202 4.71 -1.21 -6.09
N LYS A 203 5.56 -0.73 -7.01
CA LYS A 203 6.09 0.64 -7.07
C LYS A 203 6.70 1.15 -5.76
N GLN A 204 7.12 0.25 -4.88
CA GLN A 204 7.82 0.62 -3.66
C GLN A 204 9.27 1.00 -3.98
N TRP A 205 9.91 1.65 -3.01
CA TRP A 205 11.27 2.16 -3.17
C TRP A 205 12.29 1.03 -3.11
N ILE A 206 13.18 0.99 -4.11
CA ILE A 206 14.27 0.01 -4.20
C ILE A 206 15.60 0.71 -4.43
N PHE A 207 16.61 0.31 -3.66
CA PHE A 207 17.98 0.78 -3.82
C PHE A 207 19.00 -0.31 -3.49
N PHE A 208 20.24 -0.09 -3.91
CA PHE A 208 21.38 -0.95 -3.59
C PHE A 208 22.24 -0.32 -2.48
N THR A 209 22.69 -1.11 -1.51
CA THR A 209 23.43 -0.60 -0.33
C THR A 209 24.84 -0.07 -0.63
N SER A 210 25.46 -0.48 -1.74
CA SER A 210 26.86 -0.14 -2.03
C SER A 210 27.13 -0.12 -3.53
N PHE A 211 26.63 0.90 -4.22
CA PHE A 211 27.16 1.19 -5.54
C PHE A 211 28.50 1.92 -5.37
N LYS A 212 29.61 1.18 -5.20
CA LYS A 212 30.94 1.78 -5.39
C LYS A 212 31.02 2.14 -6.87
N ILE A 213 30.80 3.40 -7.21
CA ILE A 213 31.07 3.95 -8.54
C ILE A 213 32.57 3.78 -8.75
N ARG A 214 33.00 2.70 -9.41
CA ARG A 214 34.35 2.64 -9.97
C ARG A 214 34.38 3.71 -11.05
N SER A 215 35.16 4.74 -10.82
CA SER A 215 35.32 5.94 -11.65
C SER A 215 36.02 5.68 -12.99
N GLY A 216 35.71 4.56 -13.66
CA GLY A 216 36.29 4.18 -14.93
C GLY A 216 35.19 3.67 -15.84
N SER A 217 34.71 4.55 -16.73
CA SER A 217 33.94 4.22 -17.94
C SER A 217 32.83 3.18 -17.75
N TYR A 218 31.76 3.58 -17.07
CA TYR A 218 30.53 2.78 -16.96
C TYR A 218 29.42 3.49 -17.73
N HIS A 219 28.93 2.88 -18.80
CA HIS A 219 27.67 3.27 -19.42
C HIS A 219 26.57 3.18 -18.36
N ASP A 220 26.13 4.34 -17.89
CA ASP A 220 24.79 4.67 -17.42
C ASP A 220 23.88 3.50 -16.97
N MET A 221 24.28 2.74 -15.95
CA MET A 221 23.34 1.89 -15.20
C MET A 221 22.45 2.72 -14.27
N SER A 222 22.57 4.05 -14.26
CA SER A 222 21.61 4.95 -13.61
C SER A 222 20.28 5.03 -14.37
N SER A 223 20.25 4.55 -15.62
CA SER A 223 19.07 4.58 -16.50
C SER A 223 18.16 3.35 -16.40
N ARG A 224 18.60 2.21 -15.82
CA ARG A 224 17.70 1.06 -15.64
C ARG A 224 16.95 1.21 -14.32
N PRO A 225 15.62 1.42 -14.36
CA PRO A 225 14.88 1.68 -13.15
C PRO A 225 14.92 0.42 -12.27
N THR A 226 15.51 0.53 -11.07
CA THR A 226 15.36 -0.50 -10.03
C THR A 226 13.90 -0.79 -9.72
N SER A 227 12.98 0.06 -10.16
CA SER A 227 11.54 -0.17 -10.11
C SER A 227 11.06 -1.33 -10.98
N SER A 228 11.86 -1.86 -11.92
CA SER A 228 11.42 -2.99 -12.78
C SER A 228 11.25 -4.29 -12.02
N VAL A 229 11.88 -4.45 -10.85
CA VAL A 229 11.69 -5.64 -10.02
C VAL A 229 10.47 -5.52 -9.09
N VAL A 230 9.69 -4.44 -9.19
CA VAL A 230 8.43 -4.24 -8.45
C VAL A 230 7.37 -3.54 -9.32
N ASP A 231 7.40 -3.79 -10.63
CA ASP A 231 6.43 -3.24 -11.58
C ASP A 231 5.23 -4.20 -11.80
N GLY A 232 5.25 -5.36 -11.13
CA GLY A 232 4.23 -6.39 -11.23
C GLY A 232 4.22 -7.12 -12.57
N LEU A 233 5.22 -6.91 -13.44
CA LEU A 233 5.46 -7.69 -14.64
C LEU A 233 6.40 -8.84 -14.26
N THR A 234 6.19 -9.98 -14.88
CA THR A 234 7.07 -11.14 -14.73
C THR A 234 7.69 -11.46 -16.08
N TYR A 235 8.83 -12.14 -16.09
CA TYR A 235 9.45 -12.64 -17.33
C TYR A 235 8.42 -13.41 -18.20
N PRO A 236 8.42 -13.24 -19.54
CA PRO A 236 9.38 -12.49 -20.37
C PRO A 236 9.18 -10.98 -20.45
N ASP A 237 8.12 -10.45 -19.86
CA ASP A 237 7.71 -9.06 -20.06
C ASP A 237 8.40 -8.07 -19.12
N SER A 238 9.17 -8.54 -18.13
CA SER A 238 9.86 -7.68 -17.17
C SER A 238 11.35 -7.52 -17.47
N SER A 239 11.88 -6.33 -17.13
CA SER A 239 13.32 -6.10 -17.14
C SER A 239 13.95 -6.68 -15.89
N CYS A 240 14.91 -7.58 -16.05
CA CYS A 240 15.59 -8.23 -14.94
C CYS A 240 16.92 -7.57 -14.59
N VAL A 241 17.29 -7.65 -13.32
CA VAL A 241 18.57 -7.18 -12.77
C VAL A 241 19.52 -8.35 -12.60
N LEU A 242 20.73 -8.25 -13.14
CA LEU A 242 21.79 -9.26 -12.95
C LEU A 242 22.27 -9.25 -11.49
N VAL A 243 22.03 -10.33 -10.76
CA VAL A 243 22.39 -10.54 -9.35
C VAL A 243 23.88 -10.76 -9.17
N SER A 244 24.59 -11.43 -10.09
CA SER A 244 26.05 -11.59 -9.96
C SER A 244 26.82 -10.29 -10.07
N ALA A 245 26.26 -9.31 -10.78
CA ALA A 245 26.81 -7.97 -10.83
C ALA A 245 26.75 -7.24 -9.47
N PHE A 246 26.08 -7.80 -8.45
CA PHE A 246 26.19 -7.32 -7.08
C PHE A 246 27.62 -7.61 -6.59
N PRO A 247 28.43 -6.61 -6.17
CA PRO A 247 29.57 -6.86 -5.31
C PRO A 247 29.19 -7.79 -4.14
N GLN A 248 30.15 -8.52 -3.56
CA GLN A 248 29.86 -9.45 -2.45
C GLN A 248 29.12 -8.76 -1.28
N ASP A 249 29.27 -7.45 -1.12
CA ASP A 249 28.60 -6.66 -0.08
C ASP A 249 27.29 -5.99 -0.51
N ASN A 250 26.90 -6.12 -1.79
CA ASN A 250 25.74 -5.44 -2.33
C ASN A 250 24.45 -6.17 -1.99
N LYS A 251 23.52 -5.39 -1.45
CA LYS A 251 22.18 -5.84 -1.09
C LYS A 251 21.17 -5.01 -1.85
N LEU A 252 20.15 -5.66 -2.37
CA LEU A 252 18.96 -5.01 -2.87
C LEU A 252 18.02 -4.81 -1.69
N VAL A 253 17.61 -3.57 -1.45
CA VAL A 253 16.74 -3.21 -0.34
C VAL A 253 15.45 -2.63 -0.89
N LEU A 254 14.35 -3.29 -0.56
CA LEU A 254 12.98 -2.88 -0.81
C LEU A 254 12.40 -2.30 0.48
N MET A 255 12.04 -1.01 0.45
CA MET A 255 11.35 -0.32 1.54
C MET A 255 9.85 -0.27 1.29
N LEU A 256 9.06 -0.80 2.21
CA LEU A 256 7.61 -0.75 2.15
C LEU A 256 7.11 0.53 2.82
N GLY A 257 6.34 1.35 2.09
CA GLY A 257 5.89 2.66 2.55
C GLY A 257 4.91 2.62 3.74
N ASP A 258 4.18 1.52 3.88
CA ASP A 258 3.33 1.24 5.05
C ASP A 258 3.87 -0.02 5.75
N THR A 259 3.73 -0.09 7.08
CA THR A 259 3.98 -1.34 7.82
C THR A 259 2.88 -2.34 7.46
N ASN A 260 3.22 -3.37 6.70
CA ASN A 260 2.26 -4.37 6.24
C ASN A 260 2.49 -5.69 6.97
N GLU A 261 1.40 -6.36 7.35
CA GLU A 261 1.46 -7.74 7.82
C GLU A 261 1.69 -8.67 6.62
N LEU A 262 2.95 -9.05 6.42
CA LEU A 262 3.32 -9.94 5.34
C LEU A 262 3.08 -11.40 5.73
N SER A 263 2.62 -12.19 4.75
CA SER A 263 2.50 -13.65 4.82
C SER A 263 3.56 -14.31 3.94
N THR A 264 3.84 -13.71 2.77
CA THR A 264 4.65 -14.34 1.74
C THR A 264 5.54 -13.33 1.01
N VAL A 265 6.78 -13.72 0.72
CA VAL A 265 7.65 -13.04 -0.23
C VAL A 265 7.96 -13.98 -1.39
N ARG A 266 7.82 -13.51 -2.63
CA ARG A 266 8.14 -14.26 -3.84
C ARG A 266 9.22 -13.54 -4.62
N LEU A 267 10.27 -14.28 -4.97
CA LEU A 267 11.31 -13.81 -5.88
C LEU A 267 11.14 -14.55 -7.20
N HIS A 268 11.02 -13.80 -8.30
CA HIS A 268 11.02 -14.33 -9.66
C HIS A 268 12.41 -14.15 -10.24
N LEU A 269 13.09 -15.27 -10.46
CA LEU A 269 14.49 -15.31 -10.84
C LEU A 269 14.63 -16.00 -12.20
N ILE A 270 15.54 -15.56 -13.07
CA ILE A 270 15.98 -16.34 -14.22
C ILE A 270 17.35 -16.90 -13.89
N ILE A 271 17.46 -18.20 -14.04
CA ILE A 271 18.68 -18.94 -13.78
C ILE A 271 18.98 -19.73 -15.06
N PRO A 272 20.12 -19.46 -15.73
CA PRO A 272 20.58 -20.24 -16.86
C PRO A 272 20.58 -21.73 -16.54
N LYS A 273 20.36 -22.54 -17.57
CA LYS A 273 20.36 -24.00 -17.42
C LYS A 273 21.67 -24.44 -16.74
N ASP A 274 21.54 -25.37 -15.79
CA ASP A 274 22.62 -26.06 -15.08
C ASP A 274 23.31 -25.34 -13.90
N CYS A 275 22.83 -24.17 -13.47
CA CYS A 275 23.33 -23.55 -12.23
C CYS A 275 22.32 -23.58 -11.07
N CYS A 276 22.88 -23.62 -9.85
CA CYS A 276 22.21 -23.28 -8.59
C CYS A 276 20.97 -24.12 -8.23
N ALA A 277 21.10 -25.46 -8.22
CA ALA A 277 20.09 -26.32 -7.60
C ALA A 277 19.77 -25.87 -6.16
N ASP A 278 20.74 -25.30 -5.44
CA ASP A 278 20.60 -24.84 -4.07
C ASP A 278 20.58 -23.31 -3.96
N ILE A 279 19.49 -22.69 -4.38
CA ILE A 279 19.40 -21.23 -4.45
C ILE A 279 19.64 -20.51 -3.10
N GLU A 280 19.31 -21.14 -1.96
CA GLU A 280 19.61 -20.57 -0.64
C GLU A 280 21.11 -20.46 -0.35
N ASN A 281 21.96 -21.19 -1.07
CA ASN A 281 23.40 -21.06 -0.94
C ASN A 281 23.93 -19.80 -1.64
N TYR A 282 23.15 -19.20 -2.54
CA TYR A 282 23.54 -18.06 -3.35
C TYR A 282 22.80 -16.78 -2.97
N LEU A 283 21.54 -16.90 -2.53
CA LEU A 283 20.70 -15.78 -2.16
C LEU A 283 20.24 -15.89 -0.71
N GLY A 284 20.50 -14.82 0.03
CA GLY A 284 19.93 -14.57 1.35
C GLY A 284 18.75 -13.63 1.21
N LEU A 285 17.68 -13.91 1.94
CA LEU A 285 16.61 -12.95 2.16
C LEU A 285 16.68 -12.54 3.65
N ARG A 286 16.53 -11.25 3.94
CA ARG A 286 16.39 -10.71 5.29
C ARG A 286 15.16 -9.82 5.33
N LEU A 287 14.38 -9.95 6.39
CA LEU A 287 13.19 -9.15 6.64
C LEU A 287 13.40 -8.38 7.94
N TYR A 288 12.99 -7.12 7.95
CA TYR A 288 13.05 -6.28 9.14
C TYR A 288 11.68 -5.70 9.44
N ASP A 289 11.32 -5.72 10.72
CA ASP A 289 10.06 -5.15 11.19
C ASP A 289 10.10 -3.61 11.23
N ASP A 290 9.04 -2.99 11.73
CA ASP A 290 8.93 -1.53 11.90
C ASP A 290 9.93 -0.94 12.92
N LYS A 291 10.57 -1.80 13.72
CA LYS A 291 11.63 -1.46 14.67
C LYS A 291 13.01 -1.89 14.17
N TYR A 292 13.13 -2.24 12.88
CA TYR A 292 14.35 -2.75 12.25
C TYR A 292 14.93 -4.00 12.92
N LYS A 293 14.12 -4.78 13.65
CA LYS A 293 14.53 -6.08 14.17
C LYS A 293 14.53 -7.10 13.04
N ARG A 294 15.66 -7.78 12.87
CA ARG A 294 15.81 -8.86 11.89
C ARG A 294 14.88 -10.02 12.25
N LEU A 295 14.17 -10.53 11.26
CA LEU A 295 13.34 -11.72 11.37
C LEU A 295 14.01 -12.93 10.71
N THR A 296 13.80 -14.10 11.31
CA THR A 296 14.20 -15.40 10.78
C THR A 296 13.00 -16.09 10.14
N PHE A 297 13.21 -16.69 8.97
CA PHE A 297 12.17 -17.45 8.26
C PHE A 297 12.85 -18.57 7.46
N SER A 298 12.04 -19.49 6.96
CA SER A 298 12.51 -20.65 6.22
C SER A 298 12.07 -20.55 4.77
N LEU A 299 12.95 -20.91 3.85
CA LEU A 299 12.56 -21.14 2.47
C LEU A 299 11.53 -22.27 2.46
N THR A 300 10.34 -22.00 1.93
CA THR A 300 9.21 -22.93 2.07
C THR A 300 9.01 -23.75 0.80
N GLU A 301 9.30 -23.18 -0.37
CA GLU A 301 9.00 -23.83 -1.64
C GLU A 301 9.86 -23.32 -2.79
N ARG A 302 10.11 -24.21 -3.74
CA ARG A 302 10.77 -23.92 -5.02
C ARG A 302 9.88 -24.40 -6.15
N HIS A 303 9.47 -23.50 -7.02
CA HIS A 303 8.80 -23.85 -8.27
C HIS A 303 9.71 -23.56 -9.45
N ARG A 304 9.95 -24.58 -10.27
CA ARG A 304 10.60 -24.43 -11.57
C ARG A 304 9.51 -24.35 -12.63
N ARG A 305 9.27 -23.16 -13.18
CA ARG A 305 8.40 -22.97 -14.35
C ARG A 305 9.21 -22.28 -15.43
N TYR A 306 9.49 -22.99 -16.52
CA TYR A 306 10.07 -22.44 -17.76
C TYR A 306 11.12 -21.33 -17.57
N GLN A 307 12.41 -21.69 -17.45
CA GLN A 307 13.56 -20.77 -17.28
C GLN A 307 13.50 -19.80 -16.08
N SER A 308 12.35 -19.70 -15.40
CA SER A 308 12.14 -18.88 -14.21
C SER A 308 11.98 -19.75 -12.96
N TYR A 309 12.56 -19.27 -11.89
CA TYR A 309 12.51 -19.87 -10.56
C TYR A 309 11.69 -18.95 -9.68
N MET A 310 10.65 -19.51 -9.06
CA MET A 310 9.89 -18.82 -8.04
C MET A 310 10.30 -19.36 -6.68
N VAL A 311 10.85 -18.47 -5.86
CA VAL A 311 11.29 -18.77 -4.50
C VAL A 311 10.26 -18.17 -3.56
N VAL A 312 9.60 -19.02 -2.76
CA VAL A 312 8.52 -18.61 -1.87
C VAL A 312 8.98 -18.70 -0.42
N PHE A 313 8.96 -17.56 0.27
CA PHE A 313 9.26 -17.46 1.68
C PHE A 313 7.96 -17.21 2.44
N SER A 314 7.50 -18.19 3.20
CA SER A 314 6.36 -18.05 4.10
C SER A 314 6.84 -17.64 5.48
N LEU A 315 6.25 -16.58 6.03
CA LEU A 315 6.52 -16.15 7.39
C LEU A 315 5.79 -17.08 8.38
N PRO A 316 6.42 -17.46 9.50
CA PRO A 316 5.79 -18.36 10.48
C PRO A 316 4.64 -17.70 11.26
N LYS A 317 4.54 -16.36 11.19
CA LYS A 317 3.47 -15.52 11.75
C LYS A 317 3.38 -14.26 10.90
N THR A 318 2.17 -13.72 10.72
CA THR A 318 2.03 -12.38 10.13
C THR A 318 2.79 -11.37 11.01
N THR A 319 3.68 -10.61 10.38
CA THR A 319 4.54 -9.64 11.07
C THR A 319 4.54 -8.35 10.28
N LYS A 320 4.53 -7.22 10.97
CA LYS A 320 4.70 -5.91 10.35
C LYS A 320 6.11 -5.81 9.77
N ILE A 321 6.24 -5.78 8.45
CA ILE A 321 7.53 -5.64 7.75
C ILE A 321 7.63 -4.24 7.17
N SER A 322 8.81 -3.64 7.33
CA SER A 322 9.16 -2.35 6.72
C SER A 322 10.22 -2.51 5.63
N VAL A 323 11.10 -3.50 5.76
CA VAL A 323 12.23 -3.69 4.83
C VAL A 323 12.34 -5.16 4.41
N VAL A 324 12.45 -5.37 3.10
CA VAL A 324 12.81 -6.64 2.47
C VAL A 324 14.18 -6.48 1.82
N MET A 325 15.13 -7.34 2.18
CA MET A 325 16.51 -7.23 1.75
C MET A 325 16.94 -8.54 1.10
N VAL A 326 17.34 -8.48 -0.17
CA VAL A 326 17.91 -9.60 -0.92
C VAL A 326 19.43 -9.39 -0.96
N GLU A 327 20.18 -10.37 -0.46
CA GLU A 327 21.65 -10.33 -0.43
C GLU A 327 22.26 -11.50 -1.20
N LYS A 328 23.40 -11.24 -1.83
CA LYS A 328 24.21 -12.27 -2.46
C LYS A 328 25.07 -12.96 -1.39
N LEU A 329 24.96 -14.27 -1.25
CA LEU A 329 25.75 -15.07 -0.29
C LEU A 329 26.98 -15.70 -0.93
N LYS A 330 26.83 -16.19 -2.16
CA LYS A 330 27.89 -16.73 -3.02
C LYS A 330 27.67 -16.21 -4.43
N ASP A 331 28.71 -16.27 -5.27
CA ASP A 331 28.55 -15.88 -6.66
C ASP A 331 27.68 -16.90 -7.41
N PRO A 332 26.47 -16.52 -7.88
CA PRO A 332 25.58 -17.44 -8.57
C PRO A 332 25.98 -17.70 -10.03
N GLY A 333 27.04 -17.07 -10.53
CA GLY A 333 27.24 -16.96 -11.98
C GLY A 333 26.14 -16.05 -12.57
N GLU A 334 25.63 -16.33 -13.75
CA GLU A 334 24.55 -15.50 -14.28
C GLU A 334 23.22 -15.82 -13.58
N MET A 335 22.68 -14.88 -12.82
CA MET A 335 21.36 -15.01 -12.19
C MET A 335 20.67 -13.66 -12.28
N TYR A 336 19.40 -13.63 -12.69
CA TYR A 336 18.66 -12.40 -12.86
C TYR A 336 17.45 -12.36 -11.93
N LEU A 337 17.26 -11.23 -11.24
CA LEU A 337 16.05 -10.96 -10.46
C LEU A 337 15.11 -10.10 -11.27
N CYS A 338 13.93 -10.65 -11.56
CA CYS A 338 12.98 -10.06 -12.49
C CYS A 338 11.78 -9.41 -11.82
N GLU A 339 11.37 -9.92 -10.64
CA GLU A 339 10.26 -9.37 -9.87
C GLU A 339 10.35 -9.83 -8.39
N ILE A 340 9.98 -8.94 -7.48
CA ILE A 340 9.79 -9.18 -6.05
C ILE A 340 8.33 -8.90 -5.74
N GLU A 341 7.60 -9.93 -5.32
CA GLU A 341 6.24 -9.76 -4.84
C GLU A 341 6.21 -9.97 -3.34
N THR A 342 5.54 -9.07 -2.61
CA THR A 342 5.31 -9.26 -1.17
C THR A 342 3.82 -9.27 -0.93
N TYR A 343 3.30 -10.38 -0.43
CA TYR A 343 1.89 -10.54 -0.16
C TYR A 343 1.63 -10.35 1.33
N GLY A 344 0.63 -9.52 1.62
CA GLY A 344 0.19 -9.27 2.97
C GLY A 344 -1.26 -8.89 3.01
N ALA A 345 -1.87 -9.10 4.18
CA ALA A 345 -3.15 -8.49 4.47
C ALA A 345 -2.86 -7.06 4.92
N ARG A 346 -3.44 -6.06 4.23
CA ARG A 346 -3.59 -4.77 4.88
C ARG A 346 -4.58 -5.03 6.01
N GLN A 347 -4.21 -4.73 7.25
CA GLN A 347 -5.23 -4.49 8.26
C GLN A 347 -6.04 -3.34 7.68
N GLN A 348 -7.21 -3.63 7.12
CA GLN A 348 -8.18 -2.57 6.94
C GLN A 348 -8.37 -2.06 8.36
N ARG A 349 -7.74 -0.91 8.67
CA ARG A 349 -8.40 0.05 9.52
C ARG A 349 -9.73 0.20 8.83
N ILE A 350 -10.72 -0.50 9.36
CA ILE A 350 -12.11 -0.17 9.14
C ILE A 350 -12.16 1.24 9.69
N ASP A 351 -11.86 2.22 8.85
CA ASP A 351 -12.07 3.62 9.13
C ASP A 351 -13.60 3.79 9.07
N THR A 352 -14.29 3.22 10.05
CA THR A 352 -15.67 3.59 10.43
C THR A 352 -15.70 5.00 11.01
N HIS A 353 -14.62 5.77 10.90
CA HIS A 353 -14.63 7.21 11.05
C HIS A 353 -15.16 7.90 9.77
N SER A 354 -16.31 7.45 9.26
CA SER A 354 -17.37 8.42 8.98
C SER A 354 -18.01 8.83 10.31
N LYS A 355 -17.21 9.33 11.25
CA LYS A 355 -17.78 10.17 12.30
C LYS A 355 -18.24 11.39 11.53
N GLU A 356 -19.56 11.55 11.44
CA GLU A 356 -20.19 12.85 11.30
C GLU A 356 -19.29 13.85 12.03
N ILE A 357 -18.64 14.75 11.29
CA ILE A 357 -17.98 15.89 11.90
C ILE A 357 -19.14 16.73 12.43
N LYS A 358 -19.60 16.42 13.64
CA LYS A 358 -20.47 17.30 14.40
C LYS A 358 -19.62 18.50 14.74
N VAL A 359 -19.67 19.50 13.87
CA VAL A 359 -19.16 20.84 14.13
C VAL A 359 -19.95 21.35 15.33
N LYS A 360 -19.41 21.17 16.53
CA LYS A 360 -19.96 21.76 17.75
C LYS A 360 -19.58 23.24 17.65
N MET A 361 -20.52 24.08 17.20
CA MET A 361 -20.34 25.53 17.27
C MET A 361 -20.19 25.91 18.74
N CYS A 362 -18.98 26.32 19.14
CA CYS A 362 -18.77 26.97 20.42
C CYS A 362 -19.49 28.33 20.40
N LYS A 363 -20.44 28.52 21.34
CA LYS A 363 -20.96 29.85 21.67
C LYS A 363 -19.80 30.72 22.16
N PRO A 364 -19.70 32.00 21.76
CA PRO A 364 -18.74 32.90 22.34
C PRO A 364 -19.16 33.19 23.80
N ILE A 365 -18.35 32.73 24.76
CA ILE A 365 -18.42 33.22 26.14
C ILE A 365 -17.44 34.38 26.21
N LEU A 366 -18.03 35.56 26.39
CA LEU A 366 -17.34 36.83 26.57
C LEU A 366 -17.27 37.07 28.07
N GLN A 367 -16.23 36.57 28.75
CA GLN A 367 -15.82 37.09 30.06
C GLN A 367 -14.30 37.01 30.19
N LEU A 368 -13.71 38.19 30.31
CA LEU A 368 -12.34 38.44 30.75
C LEU A 368 -12.19 38.04 32.21
N THR A 369 -11.22 37.19 32.54
CA THR A 369 -10.31 37.35 33.69
C THR A 369 -9.14 36.38 33.55
N ASP A 370 -8.01 36.79 34.12
CA ASP A 370 -6.66 36.28 33.93
C ASP A 370 -6.46 34.83 34.40
N GLU A 371 -5.97 33.96 33.52
CA GLU A 371 -5.00 32.87 33.78
C GLU A 371 -4.72 32.12 32.48
N VAL A 372 -3.52 32.30 31.92
CA VAL A 372 -3.07 31.62 30.69
C VAL A 372 -2.49 30.26 31.06
N THR A 373 -3.23 29.18 30.78
CA THR A 373 -2.70 27.81 30.75
C THR A 373 -2.53 27.38 29.30
N PHE A 374 -1.29 27.09 28.87
CA PHE A 374 -0.98 26.58 27.54
C PHE A 374 -1.32 25.08 27.44
N CYS A 375 -2.27 24.72 26.57
CA CYS A 375 -2.38 23.36 26.02
C CYS A 375 -1.88 23.37 24.58
N LEU A 376 -0.77 22.68 24.33
CA LEU A 376 -0.26 22.36 22.99
C LEU A 376 -0.90 21.05 22.51
N GLU A 377 -1.86 21.14 21.59
CA GLU A 377 -2.20 20.03 20.70
C GLU A 377 -1.94 20.47 19.25
N SER A 378 -0.88 19.92 18.66
CA SER A 378 -0.62 19.97 17.23
C SER A 378 -1.43 18.86 16.54
N HIS A 379 -2.26 19.17 15.54
CA HIS A 379 -2.36 18.35 14.33
C HIS A 379 -3.19 19.03 13.22
N ALA A 380 -2.63 18.94 12.01
CA ALA A 380 -3.28 18.86 10.70
C ALA A 380 -4.02 20.11 10.16
N SER A 381 -3.30 20.90 9.36
CA SER A 381 -3.91 21.71 8.29
C SER A 381 -3.13 21.51 6.99
N LEU A 382 -3.71 20.76 6.05
CA LEU A 382 -3.46 20.85 4.62
C LEU A 382 -4.52 19.99 3.94
N MET A 383 -5.55 20.64 3.42
CA MET A 383 -6.35 20.26 2.24
C MET A 383 -7.55 21.23 2.16
N ALA A 384 -7.36 22.37 1.49
CA ALA A 384 -8.43 23.08 0.77
C ALA A 384 -7.85 24.31 0.05
N SER A 385 -7.52 24.19 -1.24
CA SER A 385 -7.61 25.32 -2.16
C SER A 385 -7.64 24.83 -3.61
N ARG A 386 -8.82 24.91 -4.24
CA ARG A 386 -9.08 25.72 -5.45
C ARG A 386 -10.43 25.31 -6.06
N VAL A 387 -11.40 26.21 -5.96
CA VAL A 387 -12.46 26.38 -6.95
C VAL A 387 -12.15 27.69 -7.64
N GLN A 388 -11.75 27.62 -8.90
CA GLN A 388 -11.60 28.79 -9.77
C GLN A 388 -12.76 28.75 -10.76
N THR A 389 -13.69 29.69 -10.60
CA THR A 389 -14.82 29.90 -11.50
C THR A 389 -14.34 30.63 -12.76
N ASN A 390 -14.57 30.03 -13.93
CA ASN A 390 -14.67 30.75 -15.20
C ASN A 390 -16.15 30.79 -15.57
N GLU A 391 -16.74 31.97 -15.51
CA GLU A 391 -18.08 32.27 -16.01
C GLU A 391 -17.91 33.16 -17.25
N SER A 392 -18.43 32.71 -18.39
CA SER A 392 -18.86 33.61 -19.46
C SER A 392 -20.00 32.98 -20.26
N GLN A 393 -21.20 33.48 -19.97
CA GLN A 393 -22.40 33.64 -20.81
C GLN A 393 -22.78 32.56 -21.85
N ARG A 394 -23.95 31.93 -21.63
CA ARG A 394 -25.11 32.12 -22.51
C ARG A 394 -26.43 31.78 -21.83
N VAL A 395 -27.37 32.71 -21.99
CA VAL A 395 -28.75 32.73 -21.52
C VAL A 395 -29.62 31.72 -22.30
N ARG A 396 -30.44 30.93 -21.60
CA ARG A 396 -31.86 30.66 -21.94
C ARG A 396 -32.61 30.09 -20.74
N GLU A 397 -33.82 30.61 -20.58
CA GLU A 397 -34.74 30.50 -19.43
C GLU A 397 -35.41 29.13 -19.32
N GLY A 398 -35.77 28.75 -18.09
CA GLY A 398 -36.63 27.61 -17.78
C GLY A 398 -36.76 27.38 -16.27
N LEU A 399 -37.93 27.72 -15.71
CA LEU A 399 -38.31 27.73 -14.29
C LEU A 399 -37.97 26.44 -13.49
N PHE A 400 -37.51 26.58 -12.23
CA PHE A 400 -38.22 26.12 -11.01
C PHE A 400 -37.51 26.54 -9.69
N SER A 401 -38.35 26.98 -8.75
CA SER A 401 -38.29 27.32 -7.31
C SER A 401 -37.11 26.90 -6.39
N VAL A 402 -36.59 27.89 -5.62
CA VAL A 402 -36.31 27.99 -4.14
C VAL A 402 -35.64 26.77 -3.45
N GLU A 403 -34.47 26.81 -2.78
CA GLU A 403 -34.18 27.50 -1.51
C GLU A 403 -32.67 27.37 -1.09
N ASN A 404 -32.17 28.32 -0.29
CA ASN A 404 -30.98 28.25 0.60
C ASN A 404 -29.55 27.98 0.04
N LYS A 405 -28.87 29.01 -0.49
CA LYS A 405 -27.39 28.99 -0.69
C LYS A 405 -26.61 30.26 -0.29
N LYS A 406 -27.16 31.17 0.52
CA LYS A 406 -26.48 32.45 0.84
C LYS A 406 -25.73 32.54 2.18
N VAL A 407 -25.75 31.52 3.04
CA VAL A 407 -25.14 31.63 4.39
C VAL A 407 -23.71 31.07 4.50
N VAL A 408 -23.29 30.17 3.60
CA VAL A 408 -21.97 29.51 3.71
C VAL A 408 -20.81 30.40 3.24
N VAL A 409 -21.05 31.29 2.27
CA VAL A 409 -19.99 32.11 1.67
C VAL A 409 -19.51 33.22 2.62
N LEU A 410 -20.41 33.77 3.45
CA LEU A 410 -20.04 34.85 4.39
C LEU A 410 -19.15 34.35 5.53
N VAL A 411 -19.39 33.13 6.03
CA VAL A 411 -18.62 32.55 7.14
C VAL A 411 -17.18 32.21 6.72
N VAL A 412 -16.99 31.72 5.50
CA VAL A 412 -15.66 31.38 4.98
C VAL A 412 -14.82 32.65 4.76
N VAL A 413 -15.42 33.73 4.26
CA VAL A 413 -14.71 35.01 4.06
C VAL A 413 -14.28 35.63 5.39
N VAL A 414 -15.12 35.59 6.43
CA VAL A 414 -14.78 36.13 7.74
C VAL A 414 -13.65 35.33 8.41
N VAL A 415 -13.66 33.99 8.32
CA VAL A 415 -12.61 33.15 8.91
C VAL A 415 -11.26 33.37 8.21
N VAL A 416 -11.25 33.52 6.88
CA VAL A 416 -10.01 33.79 6.13
C VAL A 416 -9.43 35.16 6.47
N VAL A 417 -10.27 36.19 6.62
CA VAL A 417 -9.80 37.53 7.01
C VAL A 417 -9.23 37.53 8.44
N VAL A 418 -9.84 36.81 9.38
CA VAL A 418 -9.34 36.73 10.76
C VAL A 418 -7.98 36.03 10.85
N VAL A 419 -7.77 34.97 10.06
CA VAL A 419 -6.48 34.24 10.05
C VAL A 419 -5.36 35.11 9.44
N VAL A 420 -5.64 35.82 8.35
CA VAL A 420 -4.65 36.70 7.70
C VAL A 420 -4.29 37.89 8.59
N VAL A 421 -5.25 38.46 9.32
CA VAL A 421 -5.00 39.57 10.26
C VAL A 421 -4.20 39.08 11.48
N ALA A 422 -4.46 37.86 11.97
CA ALA A 422 -3.71 37.28 13.08
C ALA A 422 -2.24 37.02 12.73
N GLU A 423 -1.95 36.49 11.54
CA GLU A 423 -0.57 36.28 11.08
C GLU A 423 0.19 37.61 10.91
N ALA A 424 -0.46 38.64 10.37
CA ALA A 424 0.14 39.97 10.24
C ALA A 424 0.43 40.62 11.61
N ALA A 425 -0.45 40.44 12.60
CA ALA A 425 -0.24 40.94 13.95
C ALA A 425 0.92 40.23 14.69
N VAL A 426 1.07 38.91 14.50
CA VAL A 426 2.19 38.14 15.08
C VAL A 426 3.52 38.54 14.44
N ALA A 427 3.55 38.79 13.12
CA ALA A 427 4.74 39.28 12.44
C ALA A 427 5.13 40.70 12.89
N ALA A 428 4.15 41.59 13.08
CA ALA A 428 4.39 42.95 13.60
C ALA A 428 4.89 42.95 15.05
N ALA A 429 4.34 42.08 15.91
CA ALA A 429 4.79 41.93 17.29
C ALA A 429 6.23 41.37 17.36
N ALA A 430 6.58 40.39 16.52
CA ALA A 430 7.94 39.87 16.44
C ALA A 430 8.94 40.95 15.97
N ALA A 431 8.57 41.78 15.00
CA ALA A 431 9.39 42.91 14.55
C ALA A 431 9.58 43.97 15.65
N ALA A 432 8.53 44.28 16.42
CA ALA A 432 8.62 45.22 17.54
C ALA A 432 9.52 44.70 18.66
N VAL A 433 9.48 43.40 18.99
CA VAL A 433 10.37 42.79 19.98
C VAL A 433 11.84 42.87 19.53
N VAL A 434 12.13 42.66 18.24
CA VAL A 434 13.49 42.81 17.71
C VAL A 434 13.99 44.25 17.81
N VAL A 435 13.13 45.25 17.57
CA VAL A 435 13.49 46.67 17.72
C VAL A 435 13.74 47.05 19.18
N VAL A 436 12.94 46.55 20.12
CA VAL A 436 13.13 46.80 21.56
C VAL A 436 14.43 46.16 22.07
N VAL A 437 14.74 44.94 21.63
CA VAL A 437 15.98 44.24 22.01
C VAL A 437 17.21 44.95 21.43
N MET A 438 17.13 45.48 20.20
CA MET A 438 18.21 46.26 19.60
C MET A 438 18.41 47.62 20.30
N ALA A 439 17.32 48.27 20.73
CA ALA A 439 17.39 49.55 21.45
C ALA A 439 17.91 49.42 22.88
N ALA A 440 17.73 48.26 23.53
CA ALA A 440 18.28 47.97 24.85
C ALA A 440 19.77 47.54 24.81
N ALA A 441 20.30 47.26 23.62
CA ALA A 441 21.69 46.82 23.40
C ALA A 441 22.62 47.95 22.90
N ALA A 442 22.08 49.15 22.67
CA ALA A 442 22.81 50.39 22.36
C ALA A 442 22.80 51.31 23.58
#